data_AF-A0A8T5S7B7-F1
#
_entry.id   AF-A0A8T5S7B7-F1
#
_cell.length_a   1.000
_cell.length_b   1.000
_cell.length_c   1.000
_cell.angle_alpha   90.00
_cell.angle_beta   90.00
_cell.angle_gamma   90.00
#
_symmetry.space_group_name_H-M   'P 1'
#
loop_
_entity.id
_entity.type
_entity.pdbx_description
1 polymer ?
#
loop_
_entity_poly.entity_id
_entity_poly.type
_entity_poly.pdbx_seq_one_letter_code
_entity_poly.pdbx_strand_id
1 'polypeptide(L)'
;MDLSKNNGKTEFLGYKVNFPNPNQLKIYNGKMRFDGFARIKINGKTIQIAFEYNGKQHYEFPNYWFENSDRGYKAWLEYIERDQIKKEICKLNKIYLIEIPFYIDLALEHPKKIQSYIINQFELISGIKL
;
A
#
# COMPACT_ATOMS: atom_id res chain seq x y z
N MET A 1 -5.61 -13.09 9.22
CA MET A 1 -4.77 -12.81 10.41
C MET A 1 -5.64 -13.09 11.63
N ASP A 2 -5.45 -14.24 12.28
CA ASP A 2 -6.14 -14.52 13.54
C ASP A 2 -5.33 -13.90 14.68
N LEU A 3 -5.58 -12.61 14.90
CA LEU A 3 -4.91 -11.82 15.94
C LEU A 3 -5.35 -12.23 17.36
N SER A 4 -6.29 -13.18 17.50
CA SER A 4 -6.81 -13.64 18.80
C SER A 4 -5.82 -14.49 19.60
N LYS A 5 -4.70 -14.93 19.00
CA LYS A 5 -3.77 -15.88 19.61
C LYS A 5 -2.47 -15.31 20.18
N ASN A 6 -2.22 -14.00 20.10
CA ASN A 6 -0.94 -13.42 20.55
C ASN A 6 -1.06 -12.52 21.79
N ASN A 7 -0.67 -13.07 22.94
CA ASN A 7 -0.14 -12.41 24.16
C ASN A 7 -0.57 -10.94 24.42
N GLY A 8 -1.87 -10.63 24.47
CA GLY A 8 -2.44 -9.38 25.02
C GLY A 8 -1.90 -8.03 24.51
N LYS A 9 -0.99 -8.02 23.53
CA LYS A 9 -0.21 -6.84 23.10
C LYS A 9 -0.61 -6.31 21.75
N THR A 10 -1.30 -7.12 20.94
CA THR A 10 -1.75 -6.74 19.60
C THR A 10 -3.26 -6.89 19.48
N GLU A 11 -3.93 -5.84 19.01
CA GLU A 11 -5.39 -5.78 18.84
C GLU A 11 -5.72 -5.27 17.43
N PHE A 12 -6.64 -5.95 16.75
CA PHE A 12 -7.15 -5.49 15.46
C PHE A 12 -8.21 -4.40 15.68
N LEU A 13 -8.02 -3.22 15.11
CA LEU A 13 -8.96 -2.11 15.26
C LEU A 13 -9.90 -1.95 14.05
N GLY A 14 -9.60 -2.58 12.92
CA GLY A 14 -10.46 -2.58 11.73
C GLY A 14 -9.71 -2.36 10.42
N TYR A 15 -10.45 -2.47 9.30
CA TYR A 15 -9.93 -2.25 7.96
C TYR A 15 -10.96 -1.58 7.04
N LYS A 16 -10.48 -1.05 5.92
CA LYS A 16 -11.26 -0.50 4.80
C LYS A 16 -10.64 -0.92 3.48
N VAL A 17 -11.48 -1.22 2.50
CA VAL A 17 -11.09 -1.42 1.08
C VAL A 17 -11.36 -0.11 0.33
N ASN A 18 -10.57 0.19 -0.70
CA ASN A 18 -10.69 1.42 -1.49
C ASN A 18 -10.61 2.68 -0.62
N PHE A 19 -9.57 2.77 0.20
CA PHE A 19 -9.36 3.87 1.13
C PHE A 19 -9.00 5.16 0.38
N PRO A 20 -9.76 6.25 0.53
CA PRO A 20 -9.47 7.52 -0.15
C PRO A 20 -8.23 8.20 0.44
N ASN A 21 -7.77 9.26 -0.21
CA ASN A 21 -6.66 10.08 0.24
C ASN A 21 -6.71 10.36 1.77
N PRO A 22 -5.72 9.91 2.56
CA PRO A 22 -5.68 10.15 4.01
C PRO A 22 -5.44 11.61 4.38
N ASN A 23 -5.05 12.47 3.42
CA ASN A 23 -4.53 13.78 3.72
C ASN A 23 -5.56 14.73 4.37
N GLN A 24 -5.09 15.39 5.43
CA GLN A 24 -5.56 16.69 5.90
C GLN A 24 -4.85 17.87 5.17
N LEU A 25 -3.77 17.60 4.41
CA LEU A 25 -2.96 18.60 3.69
C LEU A 25 -3.24 18.57 2.17
N LYS A 26 -3.44 19.72 1.53
CA LYS A 26 -3.71 19.86 0.09
C LYS A 26 -2.46 19.63 -0.79
N ILE A 27 -1.76 18.52 -0.61
CA ILE A 27 -0.55 18.18 -1.40
C ILE A 27 -0.92 17.66 -2.79
N TYR A 28 -2.11 17.07 -2.93
CA TYR A 28 -2.60 16.54 -4.20
C TYR A 28 -4.10 16.80 -4.34
N ASN A 29 -4.49 17.53 -5.39
CA ASN A 29 -5.89 17.88 -5.67
C ASN A 29 -6.62 16.84 -6.55
N GLY A 30 -5.92 15.79 -7.02
CA GLY A 30 -6.53 14.73 -7.81
C GLY A 30 -7.19 13.63 -6.97
N LYS A 31 -7.90 12.71 -7.62
CA LYS A 31 -8.40 11.49 -6.97
C LYS A 31 -7.23 10.57 -6.64
N MET A 32 -6.98 10.35 -5.35
CA MET A 32 -6.03 9.38 -4.83
C MET A 32 -6.77 8.34 -3.99
N ARG A 33 -6.43 7.07 -4.20
CA ARG A 33 -7.01 5.92 -3.51
C ARG A 33 -5.93 4.89 -3.27
N PHE A 34 -6.09 4.18 -2.16
CA PHE A 34 -5.36 2.98 -1.76
C PHE A 34 -6.29 1.78 -1.83
N ASP A 35 -5.77 0.61 -2.23
CA ASP A 35 -6.58 -0.60 -2.36
C ASP A 35 -7.09 -1.07 -1.00
N GLY A 36 -6.27 -0.88 0.04
CA GLY A 36 -6.65 -1.21 1.41
C GLY A 36 -6.06 -0.27 2.45
N PHE A 37 -6.68 -0.28 3.63
CA PHE A 37 -6.19 0.39 4.82
C PHE A 37 -6.59 -0.41 6.06
N ALA A 38 -5.67 -0.57 7.01
CA ALA A 38 -5.92 -1.25 8.28
C ALA A 38 -5.39 -0.44 9.46
N ARG A 39 -6.01 -0.67 10.62
CA ARG A 39 -5.53 -0.17 11.91
C ARG A 39 -5.35 -1.33 12.86
N ILE A 40 -4.20 -1.36 13.51
CA ILE A 40 -3.88 -2.32 14.55
C ILE A 40 -3.33 -1.54 15.75
N LYS A 41 -3.51 -2.06 16.94
CA LYS A 41 -2.88 -1.54 18.16
C LYS A 41 -1.78 -2.52 18.54
N ILE A 42 -0.57 -2.03 18.76
CA ILE A 42 0.56 -2.83 19.23
C ILE A 42 1.15 -2.11 20.45
N ASN A 43 1.26 -2.79 21.58
CA ASN A 43 1.79 -2.24 22.84
C ASN A 43 1.13 -0.90 23.22
N GLY A 44 -0.19 -0.80 23.08
CA GLY A 44 -0.95 0.41 23.38
C GLY A 44 -0.91 1.50 22.31
N LYS A 45 -0.08 1.37 21.25
CA LYS A 45 0.05 2.35 20.17
C LYS A 45 -0.76 1.93 18.94
N THR A 46 -1.58 2.83 18.41
CA THR A 46 -2.27 2.61 17.13
C THR A 46 -1.30 2.78 15.97
N ILE A 47 -1.24 1.77 15.12
CA ILE A 47 -0.49 1.70 13.89
C ILE A 47 -1.47 1.71 12.72
N GLN A 48 -1.14 2.49 11.70
CA GLN A 48 -1.93 2.62 10.48
C GLN A 48 -1.14 2.06 9.30
N ILE A 49 -1.78 1.22 8.50
CA ILE A 49 -1.16 0.54 7.37
C ILE A 49 -2.03 0.75 6.14
N ALA A 50 -1.46 1.22 5.04
CA ALA A 50 -2.09 1.28 3.72
C ALA A 50 -1.51 0.17 2.82
N PHE A 51 -2.33 -0.33 1.91
CA PHE A 51 -1.96 -1.40 0.97
C PHE A 51 -2.21 -0.93 -0.47
N GLU A 52 -1.27 -1.25 -1.35
CA GLU A 52 -1.36 -1.03 -2.80
C GLU A 52 -0.92 -2.28 -3.53
N TYR A 53 -1.70 -2.74 -4.49
CA TYR A 53 -1.31 -3.78 -5.43
C TYR A 53 -0.77 -3.13 -6.70
N ASN A 54 0.54 -3.24 -6.92
CA ASN A 54 1.19 -2.62 -8.06
C ASN A 54 1.22 -3.61 -9.24
N GLY A 55 0.31 -3.40 -10.19
CA GLY A 55 0.29 -4.12 -11.47
C GLY A 55 1.52 -3.83 -12.35
N LYS A 56 1.65 -4.56 -13.47
CA LYS A 56 2.74 -4.34 -14.46
C LYS A 56 2.86 -2.89 -14.92
N GLN A 57 1.73 -2.17 -14.97
CA GLN A 57 1.69 -0.79 -15.43
C GLN A 57 2.55 0.18 -14.61
N HIS A 58 2.91 -0.18 -13.37
CA HIS A 58 3.75 0.62 -12.49
C HIS A 58 5.27 0.45 -12.75
N TYR A 59 5.67 -0.50 -13.61
CA TYR A 59 7.08 -0.88 -13.77
C TYR A 59 7.56 -0.85 -15.21
N GLU A 60 6.68 -1.15 -16.17
CA GLU A 60 7.06 -1.36 -17.56
C GLU A 60 6.39 -0.33 -18.47
N PHE A 61 7.14 0.19 -19.45
CA PHE A 61 6.61 0.96 -20.57
C PHE A 61 7.25 0.44 -21.87
N PRO A 62 6.50 0.34 -22.98
CA PRO A 62 5.05 0.51 -23.11
C PRO A 62 4.28 -0.66 -22.50
N ASN A 63 2.99 -0.47 -22.21
CA ASN A 63 2.13 -1.55 -21.75
C ASN A 63 0.67 -1.33 -22.20
N TYR A 64 -0.22 -2.28 -21.92
CA TYR A 64 -1.63 -2.21 -22.34
C TYR A 64 -2.35 -0.90 -21.97
N TRP A 65 -1.94 -0.24 -20.87
CA TRP A 65 -2.54 1.00 -20.37
C TRP A 65 -1.93 2.27 -20.97
N PHE A 66 -0.70 2.19 -21.49
CA PHE A 66 0.03 3.33 -22.03
C PHE A 66 0.57 2.99 -23.41
N GLU A 67 0.01 3.65 -24.42
CA GLU A 67 0.42 3.52 -25.81
C GLU A 67 1.93 3.74 -25.98
N ASN A 68 2.54 3.02 -26.92
CA ASN A 68 3.93 3.25 -27.31
C ASN A 68 4.08 4.53 -28.15
N SER A 69 3.88 5.67 -27.50
CA SER A 69 3.97 7.02 -28.07
C SER A 69 4.52 7.99 -27.03
N ASP A 70 5.02 9.16 -27.46
CA ASP A 70 5.48 10.21 -26.54
C ASP A 70 4.39 10.64 -25.55
N ARG A 71 3.13 10.64 -26.01
CA ARG A 71 1.98 10.94 -25.17
C ARG A 71 1.75 9.84 -24.13
N GLY A 72 1.84 8.57 -24.53
CA GLY A 72 1.73 7.45 -23.61
C GLY A 72 2.86 7.43 -22.57
N TYR A 73 4.09 7.76 -22.99
CA TYR A 73 5.24 7.85 -22.08
C TYR A 73 5.05 8.94 -21.03
N LYS A 74 4.58 10.14 -21.43
CA LYS A 74 4.26 11.22 -20.48
C LYS A 74 3.17 10.82 -19.49
N ALA A 75 2.10 10.18 -19.96
CA ALA A 75 1.03 9.69 -19.10
C ALA A 75 1.52 8.61 -18.12
N TRP A 76 2.45 7.75 -18.55
CA TRP A 76 3.10 6.78 -17.68
C TRP A 76 3.94 7.46 -16.60
N LEU A 77 4.75 8.47 -16.96
CA LEU A 77 5.54 9.25 -16.00
C LEU A 77 4.66 9.96 -14.96
N GLU A 78 3.54 10.56 -15.36
CA GLU A 78 2.57 11.14 -14.42
C GLU A 78 2.00 10.08 -13.46
N TYR A 79 1.82 8.85 -13.94
CA TYR A 79 1.35 7.74 -13.11
C TYR A 79 2.40 7.35 -12.06
N ILE A 80 3.67 7.24 -12.47
CA ILE A 80 4.80 6.98 -11.56
C ILE A 80 4.97 8.12 -10.54
N GLU A 81 4.80 9.37 -10.96
CA GLU A 81 4.85 10.53 -10.07
C GLU A 81 3.75 10.46 -9.00
N ARG A 82 2.52 10.08 -9.39
CA ARG A 82 1.42 9.88 -8.44
C ARG A 82 1.72 8.80 -7.40
N ASP A 83 2.42 7.74 -7.77
CA ASP A 83 2.84 6.71 -6.82
C ASP A 83 3.87 7.23 -5.82
N GLN A 84 4.80 8.09 -6.26
CA GLN A 84 5.73 8.77 -5.35
C GLN A 84 4.99 9.71 -4.39
N ILE A 85 4.00 10.44 -4.88
CA ILE A 85 3.17 11.30 -4.04
C ILE A 85 2.42 10.47 -2.98
N LYS A 86 1.91 9.28 -3.31
CA LYS A 86 1.28 8.38 -2.32
C LYS A 86 2.26 8.02 -1.21
N LYS A 87 3.51 7.69 -1.53
CA LYS A 87 4.56 7.35 -0.56
C LYS A 87 4.81 8.51 0.42
N GLU A 88 4.98 9.72 -0.12
CA GLU A 88 5.21 10.91 0.70
C GLU A 88 4.01 11.25 1.58
N ILE A 89 2.78 11.10 1.06
CA ILE A 89 1.56 11.30 1.86
C ILE A 89 1.48 10.30 3.01
N CYS A 90 1.75 9.02 2.76
CA CYS A 90 1.78 8.01 3.83
C CYS A 90 2.82 8.35 4.89
N LYS A 91 4.03 8.72 4.48
CA LYS A 91 5.11 9.13 5.39
C LYS A 91 4.71 10.33 6.26
N LEU A 92 4.14 11.38 5.66
CA LEU A 92 3.69 12.58 6.39
C LEU A 92 2.56 12.28 7.38
N ASN A 93 1.66 11.35 7.04
CA ASN A 93 0.55 10.94 7.91
C ASN A 93 0.93 9.80 8.88
N LYS A 94 2.20 9.38 8.93
CA LYS A 94 2.69 8.27 9.77
C LYS A 94 1.94 6.95 9.50
N ILE A 95 1.62 6.72 8.23
CA ILE A 95 1.00 5.50 7.72
C ILE A 95 2.10 4.66 7.08
N TYR A 96 2.20 3.38 7.46
CA TYR A 96 3.06 2.43 6.78
C TYR A 96 2.42 2.02 5.46
N LEU A 97 3.09 2.27 4.34
CA LEU A 97 2.62 1.84 3.03
C LEU A 97 3.28 0.50 2.67
N ILE A 98 2.45 -0.51 2.39
CA ILE A 98 2.88 -1.82 1.90
C ILE A 98 2.47 -1.93 0.43
N GLU A 99 3.45 -1.80 -0.46
CA GLU A 99 3.27 -2.05 -1.88
C GLU A 99 3.45 -3.54 -2.15
N ILE A 100 2.51 -4.16 -2.87
CA ILE A 100 2.49 -5.58 -3.22
C ILE A 100 2.67 -5.67 -4.74
N PRO A 101 3.89 -5.93 -5.24
CA PRO A 101 4.12 -6.04 -6.66
C PRO A 101 3.44 -7.27 -7.28
N PHE A 102 2.96 -7.15 -8.52
CA PHE A 102 2.28 -8.23 -9.25
C PHE A 102 3.11 -9.52 -9.38
N TYR A 103 4.44 -9.43 -9.38
CA TYR A 103 5.30 -10.60 -9.47
C TYR A 103 5.37 -11.40 -8.16
N ILE A 104 4.91 -10.83 -7.04
CA ILE A 104 4.71 -11.58 -5.80
C ILE A 104 3.53 -12.53 -5.98
N ASP A 105 2.43 -12.05 -6.54
CA ASP A 105 1.29 -12.88 -6.90
C ASP A 105 0.45 -12.18 -7.97
N LEU A 106 0.27 -12.83 -9.13
CA LEU A 106 -0.29 -12.18 -10.32
C LEU A 106 -1.74 -11.74 -10.15
N ALA A 107 -2.50 -12.39 -9.28
CA ALA A 107 -3.93 -12.16 -9.11
C ALA A 107 -4.37 -12.16 -7.63
N LEU A 108 -3.41 -12.07 -6.70
CA LEU A 108 -3.63 -12.19 -5.27
C LEU A 108 -4.34 -13.52 -4.87
N GLU A 109 -4.08 -14.60 -5.61
CA GLU A 109 -4.76 -15.90 -5.47
C GLU A 109 -4.20 -16.76 -4.33
N HIS A 110 -2.98 -16.47 -3.86
CA HIS A 110 -2.32 -17.23 -2.80
C HIS A 110 -2.30 -16.46 -1.47
N PRO A 111 -3.38 -16.49 -0.67
CA PRO A 111 -3.54 -15.64 0.52
C PRO A 111 -2.43 -15.83 1.57
N LYS A 112 -1.93 -17.06 1.75
CA LYS A 112 -0.82 -17.34 2.68
C LYS A 112 0.48 -16.66 2.24
N LYS A 113 0.79 -16.68 0.93
CA LYS A 113 1.98 -16.05 0.36
C LYS A 113 1.92 -14.53 0.53
N ILE A 114 0.77 -13.96 0.20
CA ILE A 114 0.52 -12.51 0.32
C ILE A 114 0.58 -12.09 1.79
N GLN A 115 0.00 -12.88 2.70
CA GLN A 115 0.08 -12.62 4.13
C GLN A 115 1.53 -12.61 4.62
N SER A 116 2.33 -13.61 4.28
CA SER A 116 3.76 -13.67 4.64
C SER A 116 4.52 -12.47 4.09
N TYR A 117 4.25 -12.07 2.84
CA TYR A 117 4.85 -10.89 2.24
C TYR A 117 4.51 -9.61 3.01
N ILE A 118 3.22 -9.39 3.30
CA ILE A 118 2.75 -8.22 4.04
C ILE A 118 3.41 -8.14 5.42
N ILE A 119 3.48 -9.27 6.15
CA ILE A 119 4.14 -9.33 7.46
C ILE A 119 5.61 -8.96 7.30
N ASN A 120 6.34 -9.61 6.41
CA ASN A 120 7.77 -9.35 6.22
C ASN A 120 8.06 -7.89 5.85
N GLN A 121 7.26 -7.29 4.95
CA GLN A 121 7.40 -5.88 4.59
C GLN A 121 7.08 -4.96 5.76
N PHE A 122 6.02 -5.24 6.52
CA PHE A 122 5.67 -4.47 7.70
C PHE A 122 6.81 -4.49 8.73
N GLU A 123 7.36 -5.66 9.03
CA GLU A 123 8.47 -5.78 9.98
C GLU A 123 9.72 -5.03 9.49
N LEU A 124 10.01 -5.10 8.19
CA LEU A 124 11.16 -4.42 7.59
C LEU A 124 11.04 -2.89 7.66
N ILE A 125 9.85 -2.35 7.38
CA ILE A 125 9.62 -0.90 7.34
C ILE A 125 9.44 -0.33 8.76
N SER A 126 8.74 -1.04 9.64
CA SER A 126 8.41 -0.55 10.99
C SER A 126 9.45 -0.90 12.05
N GLY A 127 10.27 -1.92 11.82
CA GLY A 127 11.14 -2.52 12.84
C GLY A 127 10.39 -3.30 13.93
N ILE A 128 9.07 -3.45 13.82
CA ILE A 128 8.23 -4.16 14.80
C ILE A 128 8.06 -5.61 14.35
N LYS A 129 8.40 -6.56 15.22
CA LYS A 129 8.19 -7.99 14.99
C LYS A 129 6.79 -8.43 15.42
N LEU A 130 6.11 -9.22 14.58
CA LEU A 130 4.72 -9.68 14.78
C LEU A 130 4.62 -11.16 15.17
#